data_AF-A0AAV8VP44-F1
#
_entry.id   AF-A0AAV8VP44-F1
#
_cell.length_a   1.000
_cell.length_b   1.000
_cell.length_c   1.000
_cell.angle_alpha   90.00
_cell.angle_beta   90.00
_cell.angle_gamma   90.00
#
_symmetry.space_group_name_H-M   'P 1'
#
loop_
_entity.id
_entity.type
_entity.pdbx_description
1 polymer ?
#
loop_
_entity_poly.entity_id
_entity_poly.type
_entity_poly.pdbx_seq_one_letter_code
_entity_poly.pdbx_strand_id
1 'polypeptide(L)' 'MKLTARHYFLGMKELTMGGIFYTLGILFFKCDGVIPFAHAIWHLFVVMAVYFHYCAILNYLYPIIML' A
#
# COMPACT_ATOMS: atom_id res chain seq x y z
N MET A 1 4.74 9.41 35.77
CA MET A 1 5.35 9.21 34.44
C MET A 1 5.43 7.71 34.16
N LYS A 2 4.36 7.12 33.61
CA LYS A 2 4.31 5.73 33.10
C LYS A 2 4.20 5.86 31.58
N LEU A 3 5.28 5.51 30.87
CA LEU A 3 5.47 4.25 30.13
C LEU A 3 4.66 4.23 28.82
N THR A 4 5.40 4.39 27.72
CA THR A 4 5.14 3.79 26.40
C THR A 4 3.67 3.73 26.01
N ALA A 5 3.21 4.75 25.29
CA ALA A 5 2.05 4.61 24.42
C ALA A 5 2.33 3.42 23.49
N ARG A 6 1.73 2.25 23.80
CA ARG A 6 1.56 1.19 22.82
C ARG A 6 0.62 1.76 21.75
N HIS A 7 1.16 2.53 20.81
CA HIS A 7 0.48 2.79 19.56
C HIS A 7 0.42 1.42 18.88
N TYR A 8 -0.67 0.69 19.11
CA TYR A 8 -1.03 -0.43 18.25
C TYR A 8 -1.31 0.20 16.89
N PHE A 9 -0.26 0.34 16.08
CA PHE A 9 -0.38 0.84 14.72
C PHE A 9 -1.00 -0.26 13.86
N LEU A 10 -2.29 -0.46 14.09
CA LEU A 10 -3.18 -1.29 13.32
C LEU A 10 -3.16 -0.77 11.87
N GLY A 11 -2.91 -1.66 10.90
CA GLY A 11 -2.76 -1.29 9.49
C GLY A 11 -1.34 -1.01 8.99
N MET A 12 -0.32 -1.01 9.86
CA MET A 12 1.06 -0.71 9.41
C MET A 12 1.63 -1.76 8.46
N LYS A 13 1.25 -3.03 8.62
CA LYS A 13 1.75 -4.09 7.74
C LYS A 13 1.25 -3.86 6.32
N GLU A 14 -0.03 -3.51 6.20
CA GLU A 14 -0.75 -3.23 4.96
C GLU A 14 -0.23 -1.95 4.32
N LEU A 15 -0.03 -0.88 5.10
CA LEU A 15 0.61 0.37 4.65
C LEU A 15 2.03 0.12 4.14
N THR A 16 2.82 -0.69 4.85
CA THR A 16 4.20 -1.02 4.47
C THR A 16 4.22 -1.83 3.17
N MET A 17 3.36 -2.85 3.04
CA MET A 17 3.23 -3.62 1.80
C MET A 17 2.81 -2.73 0.64
N GLY A 18 1.80 -1.87 0.81
CA GLY A 18 1.39 -0.90 -0.20
C GLY A 18 2.53 0.01 -0.66
N GLY A 19 3.31 0.53 0.29
CA GLY A 19 4.50 1.33 0.02
C GLY A 19 5.60 0.57 -0.74
N ILE A 20 5.83 -0.71 -0.44
CA ILE A 20 6.78 -1.56 -1.17
C ILE A 20 6.32 -1.74 -2.62
N PHE A 21 5.05 -2.10 -2.86
CA PHE A 21 4.51 -2.25 -4.21
C PHE A 21 4.60 -0.95 -5.01
N TYR A 22 4.30 0.19 -4.38
CA TYR A 22 4.42 1.49 -5.03
C TYR A 22 5.87 1.80 -5.42
N THR A 23 6.81 1.56 -4.51
CA THR A 23 8.24 1.81 -4.73
C THR A 23 8.80 0.91 -5.84
N LEU A 24 8.41 -0.36 -5.87
CA LEU A 24 8.77 -1.29 -6.96
C LEU A 24 8.18 -0.83 -8.30
N GLY A 25 6.93 -0.34 -8.30
CA GLY A 25 6.30 0.22 -9.47
C GLY A 25 7.10 1.37 -10.09
N ILE A 26 7.68 2.26 -9.27
CA ILE A 26 8.49 3.39 -9.75
C ILE A 26 9.64 2.93 -10.65
N LEU A 27 10.22 1.74 -10.41
CA LEU A 27 11.27 1.19 -11.26
C LEU A 27 10.75 0.95 -12.69
N PHE A 28 9.57 0.36 -12.85
CA PHE A 28 8.93 0.15 -14.15
C PHE A 28 8.46 1.45 -14.78
N PHE A 29 8.01 2.41 -13.99
CA PHE A 29 7.69 3.75 -14.48
C PHE A 29 8.92 4.46 -15.07
N LYS A 30 10.10 4.31 -14.43
CA LYS A 30 11.35 4.87 -14.94
C LYS A 30 11.80 4.21 -16.24
N CYS A 31 11.48 2.93 -16.42
CA CYS A 31 11.74 2.17 -17.64
C CYS A 31 10.70 2.43 -18.76
N ASP A 32 9.75 3.34 -18.57
CA ASP A 32 8.78 3.70 -19.60
C ASP A 32 9.47 4.26 -20.84
N GLY A 33 9.09 3.74 -22.01
CA GLY A 33 9.78 3.98 -23.28
C GLY A 33 11.06 3.17 -23.53
N VAL A 34 11.57 2.42 -22.53
CA VAL A 34 12.71 1.50 -22.70
C VAL A 34 12.24 0.05 -22.84
N ILE A 35 11.35 -0.40 -21.95
CA ILE A 35 10.79 -1.76 -21.97
C ILE A 35 9.38 -1.70 -22.58
N PRO A 36 9.04 -2.56 -23.55
CA PRO A 36 7.68 -2.60 -24.10
C PRO A 36 6.66 -2.89 -22.99
N PHE A 37 5.57 -2.12 -22.95
CA PHE A 37 4.51 -2.21 -21.94
C PHE A 37 4.90 -1.87 -20.48
N ALA A 38 6.06 -1.24 -20.25
CA ALA A 38 6.48 -0.83 -18.91
C ALA A 38 5.43 -0.01 -18.16
N HIS A 39 4.74 0.92 -18.86
CA HIS A 39 3.66 1.72 -18.28
C HIS A 39 2.46 0.87 -17.81
N ALA A 40 2.08 -0.14 -18.59
CA ALA A 40 0.99 -1.04 -18.21
C ALA A 40 1.37 -1.90 -16.99
N ILE A 41 2.62 -2.37 -16.95
CA ILE A 41 3.17 -3.09 -15.80
C ILE A 41 3.17 -2.19 -14.55
N TRP A 42 3.61 -0.94 -14.69
CA TRP A 42 3.57 0.04 -13.61
C TRP A 42 2.16 0.20 -13.02
N HIS A 43 1.13 0.29 -13.86
CA HIS A 43 -0.25 0.35 -13.38
C HIS A 43 -0.65 -0.86 -12.52
N LEU A 44 -0.18 -2.07 -12.83
CA LEU A 44 -0.45 -3.26 -12.01
C LEU A 44 0.13 -3.12 -10.59
N PHE A 45 1.34 -2.56 -10.46
CA PHE A 45 1.95 -2.27 -9.16
C PHE A 45 1.18 -1.19 -8.40
N VAL A 46 0.71 -0.14 -9.09
CA VAL A 46 -0.10 0.92 -8.47
C VAL A 46 -1.44 0.37 -7.96
N VAL A 47 -2.12 -0.47 -8.74
CA VAL A 47 -3.38 -1.12 -8.33
C VAL A 47 -3.17 -2.00 -7.10
N MET A 48 -2.10 -2.80 -7.07
CA MET A 48 -1.74 -3.61 -5.89
C MET A 48 -1.45 -2.74 -4.66
N ALA A 49 -0.71 -1.63 -4.82
CA ALA A 49 -0.43 -0.71 -3.72
C ALA A 49 -1.72 -0.13 -3.12
N VAL A 50 -2.61 0.40 -3.98
CA VAL A 50 -3.91 0.94 -3.56
C VAL A 50 -4.79 -0.13 -2.92
N TYR A 51 -4.76 -1.37 -3.41
CA TYR A 51 -5.47 -2.49 -2.78
C TYR A 51 -5.04 -2.71 -1.33
N PHE A 52 -3.73 -2.75 -1.04
CA PHE A 52 -3.26 -2.89 0.35
C PHE A 52 -3.62 -1.69 1.23
N HIS A 53 -3.54 -0.47 0.71
CA HIS A 53 -3.99 0.72 1.43
C HIS A 53 -5.50 0.68 1.73
N TYR A 54 -6.30 0.21 0.78
CA TYR A 54 -7.73 0.01 0.97
C TYR A 54 -8.04 -1.07 2.01
N CYS A 55 -7.32 -2.20 2.00
CA CYS A 55 -7.42 -3.21 3.06
C CYS A 55 -7.06 -2.66 4.44
N ALA A 56 -6.07 -1.76 4.54
CA ALA A 56 -5.73 -1.11 5.81
C ALA A 56 -6.92 -0.29 6.34
N ILE A 57 -7.60 0.44 5.46
CA ILE A 57 -8.78 1.22 5.82
C ILE A 57 -9.94 0.31 6.24
N LEU A 58 -10.24 -0.72 5.45
CA LEU A 58 -11.34 -1.64 5.74
C LEU A 58 -11.16 -2.40 7.06
N ASN A 59 -9.95 -2.87 7.36
CA ASN A 59 -9.72 -3.72 8.52
C ASN A 59 -9.46 -2.94 9.81
N TYR A 60 -8.97 -1.69 9.72
CA TYR A 60 -8.48 -0.97 10.89
C TYR A 60 -9.03 0.44 11.08
N LEU A 61 -9.59 1.06 10.03
CA LEU A 61 -10.21 2.39 10.15
C LEU A 61 -11.73 2.31 10.23
N TYR A 62 -12.36 1.44 9.43
CA TYR A 62 -13.80 1.22 9.51
C TYR A 62 -14.17 0.32 10.70
N PRO A 63 -15.07 0.75 11.60
CA PRO A 63 -15.62 -0.14 12.60
C PRO A 63 -16.49 -1.19 11.90
N ILE A 64 -16.28 -2.47 12.22
CA ILE A 64 -17.07 -3.65 11.80
C ILE A 64 -18.59 -3.55 12.14
N ILE A 65 -19.05 -2.43 12.71
CA ILE A 65 -20.34 -2.24 13.40
C ILE A 65 -21.47 -1.62 12.55
N MET A 66 -21.30 -1.44 11.24
CA MET A 66 -22.42 -1.06 10.34
C MET A 66 -22.97 -2.23 9.50
N LEU A 67 -23.05 -3.44 10.09
CA LEU A 67 -23.90 -4.54 9.62
C LEU A 67 -24.69 -5.11 10.79
#